data_AF-A0AAN5X5A9-F1
#
_entry.id   AF-A0AAN5X5A9-F1
#
_cell.length_a   1.000
_cell.length_b   1.000
_cell.length_c   1.000
_cell.angle_alpha   90.00
_cell.angle_beta   90.00
_cell.angle_gamma   90.00
#
_symmetry.space_group_name_H-M   'P 1'
#
loop_
_entity.id
_entity.type
_entity.pdbx_description
1 polymer ?
#
loop_
_entity_poly.entity_id
_entity_poly.type
_entity_poly.pdbx_seq_one_letter_code
_entity_poly.pdbx_strand_id
1 'polypeptide(L)'
;MKKLLLVALLALFPAFAYPFAFDNSVLMLRCPGRETIEVILHRYEHTQEAWGRDHFETGGGRTQRGSLVIFPFANLDSMVYDQMTQSFGFWYQREARFVHCQLLSLRNAWPVDLPVFRE
;
A
#
# COMPACT_ATOMS: atom_id res chain seq x y z
N MET A 1 0.01 5.82 -43.79
CA MET A 1 -1.35 5.64 -43.21
C MET A 1 -1.42 4.63 -42.05
N LYS A 2 -0.65 3.53 -42.07
CA LYS A 2 -0.66 2.49 -41.00
C LYS A 2 -0.29 2.99 -39.59
N LYS A 3 0.66 3.95 -39.47
CA LYS A 3 1.10 4.50 -38.18
C LYS A 3 0.06 5.43 -37.52
N LEU A 4 -0.71 6.17 -38.33
CA LEU A 4 -1.79 7.04 -37.86
C LEU A 4 -2.95 6.22 -37.27
N LEU A 5 -3.24 5.06 -37.87
CA LEU A 5 -4.26 4.14 -37.36
C LEU A 5 -3.89 3.55 -36.00
N LEU A 6 -2.60 3.24 -35.78
CA LEU A 6 -2.12 2.71 -34.49
C LEU A 6 -2.24 3.73 -33.36
N VAL A 7 -1.90 5.00 -33.62
CA VAL A 7 -1.99 6.08 -32.62
C VAL A 7 -3.46 6.37 -32.28
N ALA A 8 -4.36 6.33 -33.26
CA ALA A 8 -5.80 6.45 -33.03
C ALA A 8 -6.37 5.28 -32.20
N LEU A 9 -5.87 4.06 -32.40
CA LEU A 9 -6.28 2.90 -31.60
C LEU A 9 -5.83 3.01 -30.14
N LEU A 10 -4.61 3.49 -29.88
CA LEU A 10 -4.06 3.68 -28.54
C LEU A 10 -4.79 4.77 -27.74
N ALA A 11 -5.37 5.76 -28.40
CA ALA A 11 -6.16 6.82 -27.76
C ALA A 11 -7.56 6.36 -27.31
N LEU A 12 -8.05 5.22 -27.80
CA LEU A 12 -9.38 4.67 -27.49
C LEU A 12 -9.38 3.75 -26.26
N PHE A 13 -8.21 3.38 -25.75
CA PHE A 13 -8.08 2.57 -24.54
C PHE A 13 -7.71 3.50 -23.37
N PRO A 14 -8.68 3.96 -22.56
CA PRO A 14 -8.32 4.57 -21.29
C PRO A 14 -7.51 3.53 -20.50
N ALA A 15 -6.36 3.94 -19.96
CA ALA A 15 -5.65 3.12 -19.01
C ALA A 15 -6.61 2.87 -17.83
N PHE A 16 -7.14 1.65 -17.72
CA PHE A 16 -7.94 1.23 -16.58
C PHE A 16 -7.03 1.21 -15.35
N ALA A 17 -6.83 2.35 -14.72
CA ALA A 17 -6.23 2.43 -13.40
C ALA A 17 -7.31 2.07 -12.39
N TYR A 18 -7.33 0.80 -11.96
CA TYR A 18 -8.13 0.42 -10.81
C TYR A 18 -7.57 1.14 -9.58
N PRO A 19 -8.34 1.99 -8.89
CA PRO A 19 -7.88 2.62 -7.68
C PRO A 19 -7.58 1.53 -6.66
N PHE A 20 -6.38 1.58 -6.08
CA PHE A 20 -6.03 0.69 -4.98
C PHE A 20 -7.00 0.91 -3.82
N ALA A 21 -7.78 -0.13 -3.50
CA ALA A 21 -8.70 -0.11 -2.37
C ALA A 21 -7.90 -0.42 -1.10
N PHE A 22 -7.70 0.62 -0.29
CA PHE A 22 -6.99 0.48 0.98
C PHE A 22 -7.76 -0.39 1.97
N ASP A 23 -9.09 -0.37 1.90
CA ASP A 23 -9.95 -0.98 2.91
C ASP A 23 -9.75 -2.49 2.97
N ASN A 24 -9.36 -2.99 4.15
CA ASN A 24 -9.15 -4.41 4.40
C ASN A 24 -8.16 -5.04 3.40
N SER A 25 -6.97 -4.48 3.31
CA SER A 25 -5.91 -5.02 2.45
C SER A 25 -4.71 -5.48 3.28
N VAL A 26 -4.05 -6.54 2.81
CA VAL A 26 -2.73 -6.95 3.28
C VAL A 26 -1.77 -6.88 2.11
N LEU A 27 -0.70 -6.12 2.30
CA LEU A 27 0.37 -5.85 1.36
C LEU A 27 1.61 -6.59 1.81
N MET A 28 2.30 -7.26 0.88
CA MET A 28 3.67 -7.73 1.09
C MET A 28 4.60 -6.87 0.24
N LEU A 29 5.50 -6.14 0.88
CA LEU A 29 6.41 -5.19 0.24
C LEU A 29 7.87 -5.64 0.41
N ARG A 30 8.64 -5.54 -0.67
CA ARG A 30 10.10 -5.61 -0.62
C ARG A 30 10.67 -4.20 -0.69
N CYS A 31 11.23 -3.74 0.42
CA CYS A 31 11.85 -2.42 0.53
C CYS A 31 13.35 -2.58 0.88
N PRO A 32 14.25 -1.81 0.26
CA PRO A 32 15.67 -1.82 0.62
C PRO A 32 15.92 -1.55 2.12
N GLY A 33 16.69 -2.44 2.76
CA GLY A 33 17.15 -2.26 4.14
C GLY A 33 16.27 -2.86 5.24
N ARG A 34 15.16 -3.50 4.88
CA ARG A 34 14.38 -4.40 5.75
C ARG A 34 14.16 -5.73 5.05
N GLU A 35 13.80 -6.74 5.82
CA GLU A 35 13.18 -7.95 5.27
C GLU A 35 11.82 -7.60 4.63
N THR A 36 11.14 -8.59 4.04
CA THR A 36 9.80 -8.38 3.50
C THR A 36 8.90 -7.78 4.59
N ILE A 37 8.25 -6.67 4.26
CA ILE A 37 7.34 -5.96 5.16
C ILE A 37 5.92 -6.40 4.82
N GLU A 38 5.20 -6.91 5.82
CA GLU A 38 3.75 -7.06 5.75
C GLU A 38 3.11 -5.78 6.27
N VAL A 39 2.19 -5.20 5.50
CA VAL A 39 1.37 -4.07 5.93
C VAL A 39 -0.09 -4.45 5.84
N ILE A 40 -0.81 -4.35 6.96
CA ILE A 40 -2.25 -4.56 7.03
C ILE A 40 -2.93 -3.20 7.13
N LEU A 41 -3.81 -2.89 6.19
CA LEU A 41 -4.65 -1.70 6.18
C LEU A 41 -6.09 -2.11 6.55
N HIS A 42 -6.50 -1.79 7.77
CA HIS A 42 -7.83 -2.14 8.27
C HIS A 42 -8.89 -1.13 7.80
N ARG A 43 -10.14 -1.58 7.69
CA ARG A 43 -11.30 -0.73 7.34
C ARG A 43 -11.47 0.52 8.22
N TYR A 44 -11.13 0.44 9.50
CA TYR A 44 -11.32 1.53 10.47
C TYR A 44 -10.05 2.35 10.67
N GLU A 45 -9.27 2.51 9.61
CA GLU A 45 -8.04 3.30 9.56
C GLU A 45 -6.92 2.88 10.53
N HIS A 46 -7.06 1.73 11.19
CA HIS A 46 -5.93 1.09 11.84
C HIS A 46 -4.99 0.52 10.80
N THR A 47 -3.69 0.62 11.05
CA THR A 47 -2.68 -0.03 10.23
C THR A 47 -1.71 -0.82 11.10
N GLN A 48 -1.12 -1.85 10.52
CA GLN A 48 -0.08 -2.64 11.15
C GLN A 48 1.05 -2.83 10.15
N GLU A 49 2.29 -2.77 10.61
CA GLU A 49 3.46 -3.23 9.87
C GLU A 49 4.18 -4.32 10.65
N ALA A 50 4.70 -5.32 9.94
CA ALA A 50 5.58 -6.34 10.50
C ALA A 50 6.71 -6.66 9.52
N TRP A 51 7.93 -6.87 10.02
CA TRP A 51 9.06 -7.31 9.20
C TRP A 51 10.07 -8.10 10.02
N GLY A 52 10.78 -9.02 9.36
CA GLY A 52 11.67 -9.94 10.07
C GLY A 52 10.92 -10.80 11.08
N ARG A 53 11.58 -11.14 12.20
CA ARG A 53 10.98 -12.00 13.24
C ARG A 53 10.29 -11.22 14.36
N ASP A 54 10.86 -10.08 14.75
CA ASP A 54 10.55 -9.43 16.03
C ASP A 54 10.20 -7.93 15.87
N HIS A 55 9.95 -7.47 14.64
CA HIS A 55 9.55 -6.08 14.41
C HIS A 55 8.08 -5.99 14.03
N PHE A 56 7.39 -5.13 14.76
CA PHE A 56 5.97 -4.88 14.61
C PHE A 56 5.66 -3.46 15.06
N GLU A 57 4.86 -2.75 14.28
CA GLU A 57 4.33 -1.45 14.67
C GLU A 57 2.87 -1.33 14.27
N THR A 58 2.18 -0.43 14.96
CA THR A 58 0.82 -0.03 14.61
C THR A 58 0.81 1.39 14.09
N GLY A 59 -0.23 1.74 13.36
CA GLY A 59 -0.51 3.09 12.92
C GLY A 59 -1.99 3.38 13.00
N GLY A 60 -2.32 4.66 12.81
CA GLY A 60 -3.69 5.16 12.84
C GLY A 60 -3.87 6.24 11.80
N GLY A 61 -4.89 6.08 10.97
CA GLY A 61 -5.22 7.02 9.93
C GLY A 61 -4.39 6.86 8.66
N ARG A 62 -4.71 7.75 7.73
CA ARG A 62 -3.88 8.07 6.57
C ARG A 62 -4.02 9.56 6.30
N THR A 63 -2.97 10.17 5.77
CA THR A 63 -3.05 11.55 5.26
C THR A 63 -2.90 11.52 3.75
N GLN A 64 -3.69 12.33 3.04
CA GLN A 64 -3.56 12.51 1.61
C GLN A 64 -2.98 13.88 1.28
N ARG A 65 -1.98 13.92 0.40
CA ARG A 65 -1.37 15.14 -0.14
C ARG A 65 -1.21 15.00 -1.65
N GLY A 66 -2.13 15.58 -2.41
CA GLY A 66 -2.19 15.37 -3.86
C GLY A 66 -2.44 13.90 -4.19
N SER A 67 -1.56 13.28 -4.99
CA SER A 67 -1.62 11.85 -5.32
C SER A 67 -1.02 10.94 -4.25
N LEU A 68 -0.34 11.50 -3.23
CA LEU A 68 0.33 10.71 -2.22
C LEU A 68 -0.62 10.40 -1.07
N VAL A 69 -0.71 9.13 -0.71
CA VAL A 69 -1.38 8.64 0.50
C VAL A 69 -0.31 8.11 1.45
N ILE A 70 -0.31 8.64 2.67
CA ILE A 70 0.74 8.42 3.67
C ILE A 70 0.13 7.72 4.87
N PHE A 71 0.72 6.59 5.26
CA PHE A 71 0.33 5.76 6.40
C PHE A 71 1.45 5.83 7.44
N PRO A 72 1.27 6.62 8.51
CA PRO A 72 2.26 6.71 9.58
C PRO A 72 2.19 5.51 10.53
N PHE A 73 3.34 5.10 11.06
CA PHE A 73 3.47 4.07 12.09
C PHE A 73 4.05 4.64 13.40
N ALA A 74 3.92 3.90 14.49
CA ALA A 74 4.30 4.33 15.83
C ALA A 74 5.82 4.59 16.00
N ASN A 75 6.66 3.90 15.24
CA ASN A 75 8.10 4.17 15.13
C ASN A 75 8.43 5.43 14.31
N LEU A 76 7.42 6.19 13.88
CA LEU A 76 7.51 7.39 13.02
C LEU A 76 7.90 7.12 11.57
N ASP A 77 8.11 5.86 11.19
CA ASP A 77 8.23 5.52 9.78
C ASP A 77 6.88 5.70 9.08
N SER A 78 6.91 5.75 7.76
CA SER A 78 5.67 5.89 6.99
C SER A 78 5.74 5.12 5.69
N MET A 79 4.69 4.34 5.43
CA MET A 79 4.44 3.84 4.08
C MET A 79 3.80 4.95 3.25
N VAL A 80 4.29 5.14 2.04
CA VAL A 80 3.77 6.10 1.07
C VAL A 80 3.30 5.34 -0.16
N TYR A 81 2.10 5.65 -0.61
CA TYR A 81 1.55 5.16 -1.88
C TYR A 81 1.26 6.35 -2.79
N ASP A 82 1.86 6.38 -3.97
CA ASP A 82 1.54 7.36 -5.00
C ASP A 82 0.47 6.80 -5.92
N GLN A 83 -0.73 7.39 -5.86
CA GLN A 83 -1.88 6.97 -6.66
C GLN A 83 -1.69 7.22 -8.16
N MET A 84 -0.84 8.18 -8.54
CA MET A 84 -0.62 8.54 -9.95
C MET A 84 0.26 7.51 -10.66
N THR A 85 1.34 7.08 -10.00
CA THR A 85 2.30 6.09 -10.53
C THR A 85 2.00 4.67 -10.06
N GLN A 86 1.06 4.51 -9.13
CA GLN A 86 0.73 3.25 -8.46
C GLN A 86 1.96 2.60 -7.78
N SER A 87 2.87 3.43 -7.24
CA SER A 87 4.11 2.96 -6.62
C SER A 87 4.08 3.07 -5.10
N PHE A 88 4.73 2.11 -4.44
CA PHE A 88 4.92 2.09 -3.00
C PHE A 88 6.32 2.57 -2.62
N GLY A 89 6.42 3.23 -1.48
CA GLY A 89 7.70 3.58 -0.86
C GLY A 89 7.59 3.62 0.66
N PHE A 90 8.75 3.71 1.31
CA PHE A 90 8.85 3.85 2.75
C PHE A 90 9.75 5.02 3.10
N TRP A 91 9.29 5.86 4.02
CA TRP A 91 10.13 6.78 4.75
C TRP A 91 10.57 6.12 6.05
N TYR A 92 11.87 5.87 6.19
CA TYR A 92 12.45 5.39 7.44
C TYR A 92 12.97 6.59 8.22
N GLN A 93 12.33 6.88 9.36
CA GLN A 93 12.57 8.08 10.14
C GLN A 93 13.97 8.09 10.74
N ARG A 94 14.40 6.97 11.31
CA ARG A 94 15.71 6.86 11.98
C ARG A 94 16.87 7.09 11.01
N GLU A 95 16.75 6.56 9.79
CA GLU A 95 17.75 6.69 8.73
C GLU A 95 17.55 7.96 7.87
N ALA A 96 16.47 8.72 8.12
CA ALA A 96 16.07 9.90 7.34
C ALA A 96 16.12 9.66 5.82
N ARG A 97 15.61 8.51 5.38
CA ARG A 97 15.69 8.09 3.96
C ARG A 97 14.35 7.61 3.43
N PHE A 98 14.10 7.97 2.17
CA PHE A 98 13.00 7.42 1.39
C PHE A 98 13.50 6.28 0.49
N VAL A 99 12.80 5.16 0.48
CA VAL A 99 13.10 4.02 -0.39
C VAL A 99 11.88 3.63 -1.23
N HIS A 100 12.12 3.22 -2.47
CA HIS A 100 11.07 2.62 -3.30
C HIS A 100 10.90 1.15 -2.94
N CYS A 101 9.65 0.71 -2.88
CA CYS A 101 9.27 -0.64 -2.51
C CYS A 101 8.61 -1.36 -3.69
N GLN A 102 8.96 -2.62 -3.87
CA GLN A 102 8.27 -3.50 -4.81
C GLN A 102 7.09 -4.15 -4.10
N LEU A 103 5.89 -4.06 -4.68
CA LEU A 103 4.75 -4.86 -4.27
C LEU A 103 4.98 -6.32 -4.66
N LEU A 104 4.99 -7.22 -3.69
CA LEU A 104 5.12 -8.66 -3.90
C LEU A 104 3.75 -9.33 -4.00
N SER A 105 2.83 -8.95 -3.12
CA SER A 105 1.45 -9.45 -3.16
C SER A 105 0.48 -8.48 -2.49
N LEU A 106 -0.77 -8.57 -2.91
CA LEU A 106 -1.91 -7.86 -2.36
C LEU A 106 -3.04 -8.88 -2.17
N ARG A 107 -3.58 -8.95 -0.96
CA ARG A 107 -4.73 -9.79 -0.60
C ARG A 107 -5.73 -9.01 0.24
N ASN A 108 -6.99 -9.43 0.23
CA ASN A 108 -7.97 -8.86 1.15
C ASN A 108 -7.77 -9.43 2.56
N ALA A 109 -7.76 -8.55 3.56
CA ALA A 109 -7.96 -8.89 4.97
C ALA A 109 -9.47 -9.11 5.21
N TRP A 110 -10.04 -10.19 4.65
CA TRP A 110 -11.43 -10.54 4.95
C TRP A 110 -11.63 -10.61 6.47
N PRO A 111 -12.74 -10.09 7.02
CA PRO A 111 -13.09 -10.42 8.39
C PRO A 111 -13.21 -11.95 8.48
N VAL A 112 -12.56 -12.52 9.49
CA VAL A 112 -12.77 -13.93 9.84
C VAL A 112 -14.23 -14.07 10.26
N ASP A 113 -14.93 -15.10 9.80
CA ASP A 113 -16.27 -15.40 10.28
C ASP A 113 -16.19 -15.70 11.78
N LEU A 114 -16.62 -14.76 12.62
CA LEU A 114 -16.67 -14.94 14.06
C LEU A 114 -17.92 -15.74 14.42
N PRO A 115 -17.81 -16.86 15.17
CA PRO A 115 -18.99 -17.54 15.68
C PRO A 115 -19.78 -16.60 16.60
N VAL A 116 -21.08 -16.49 16.35
CA VAL A 116 -21.99 -15.73 17.22
C VAL A 116 -22.24 -16.55 18.48
N PHE A 117 -21.62 -16.17 19.59
CA PHE A 117 -21.98 -16.68 20.90
C PHE A 117 -23.23 -15.95 21.37
N ARG A 118 -24.34 -16.68 21.56
CA ARG A 118 -25.51 -16.17 22.28
C ARG A 118 -25.33 -16.50 23.76
N GLU A 119 -25.45 -15.50 24.61
CA GLU A 119 -25.51 -15.66 26.08
C GLU A 119 -26.77 -16.41 26.51
#